data_AF-A0A921I9K1-F1
#
_entry.id   AF-A0A921I9K1-F1
#
_cell.length_a   1.000
_cell.length_b   1.000
_cell.length_c   1.000
_cell.angle_alpha   90.00
_cell.angle_beta   90.00
_cell.angle_gamma   90.00
#
_symmetry.space_group_name_H-M   'P 1'
#
loop_
_entity.id
_entity.type
_entity.pdbx_description
1 polymer ?
#
loop_
_entity_poly.entity_id
_entity_poly.type
_entity_poly.pdbx_seq_one_letter_code
_entity_poly.pdbx_strand_id
1 'polypeptide(L)'
;MTKAGLRKPEFINEDGGVILIIYRPNIIKSDDPLKLSPLEKDILNLIVKDNQSTYDNLAISLSVSGATIKRAFRNLKVKGFIIRQGSKKIGYWMITEKGKSILS
;
A
#
# COMPACT_ATOMS: atom_id res chain seq x y z
N MET A 1 -1.64 -27.00 12.21
CA MET A 1 -2.07 -25.84 11.41
C MET A 1 -3.30 -26.23 10.59
N THR A 2 -4.27 -25.33 10.38
CA THR A 2 -5.42 -25.58 9.47
C THR A 2 -5.06 -25.18 8.04
N LYS A 3 -5.85 -25.61 7.05
CA LYS A 3 -5.66 -25.36 5.61
C LYS A 3 -5.51 -23.87 5.23
N ALA A 4 -5.91 -22.95 6.11
CA ALA A 4 -5.84 -21.50 5.92
C ALA A 4 -4.71 -20.81 6.73
N GLY A 5 -3.77 -21.55 7.34
CA GLY A 5 -2.69 -20.96 8.15
C GLY A 5 -3.15 -20.32 9.46
N LEU A 6 -4.41 -20.51 9.84
CA LEU A 6 -4.98 -19.98 11.07
C LEU A 6 -4.55 -20.83 12.27
N ARG A 7 -4.14 -20.16 13.35
CA ARG A 7 -3.90 -20.83 14.63
C ARG A 7 -5.25 -21.30 15.18
N LYS A 8 -5.32 -22.56 15.63
CA LYS A 8 -6.54 -23.10 16.23
C LYS A 8 -6.83 -22.37 17.55
N PRO A 9 -8.10 -22.14 17.90
CA PRO A 9 -8.45 -21.58 19.20
C PRO A 9 -8.08 -22.54 20.33
N GLU A 10 -7.76 -21.98 21.50
CA GLU A 10 -7.43 -22.72 22.73
C GLU A 10 -8.62 -22.61 23.70
N PHE A 11 -8.99 -23.74 24.30
CA PHE A 11 -10.09 -23.84 25.28
C PHE A 11 -9.49 -24.22 26.62
N ILE A 12 -9.80 -23.45 27.67
CA ILE A 12 -9.40 -23.73 29.04
C ILE A 12 -10.68 -23.89 29.86
N ASN A 13 -10.87 -25.07 30.45
CA ASN A 13 -12.02 -25.34 31.33
C ASN A 13 -11.63 -24.92 32.74
N GLU A 14 -12.45 -24.08 33.36
CA GLU A 14 -12.33 -23.63 34.74
C GLU A 14 -13.56 -24.09 35.53
N ASP A 15 -13.47 -24.23 36.84
CA ASP A 15 -14.62 -24.62 37.67
C ASP A 15 -15.74 -23.57 37.55
N GLY A 16 -16.78 -23.93 36.80
CA GLY A 16 -17.93 -23.07 36.50
C GLY A 16 -17.92 -22.38 35.12
N GLY A 17 -16.95 -22.64 34.24
CA GLY A 17 -16.96 -22.04 32.91
C GLY A 17 -15.86 -22.48 31.94
N VAL A 18 -15.84 -21.85 30.76
CA VAL A 18 -14.85 -22.11 29.71
C VAL A 18 -14.28 -20.78 29.22
N ILE A 19 -12.96 -20.68 29.17
CA ILE A 19 -12.22 -19.59 28.52
C ILE A 19 -11.89 -20.02 27.09
N LEU A 20 -12.26 -19.18 26.13
CA LEU A 20 -11.95 -19.36 24.71
C LEU A 20 -10.95 -18.30 24.25
N ILE A 21 -9.76 -18.73 23.85
CA ILE A 21 -8.71 -17.86 23.31
C ILE A 21 -8.72 -17.95 21.78
N ILE A 22 -9.09 -16.84 21.11
CA ILE A 22 -9.08 -16.71 19.66
C ILE A 22 -7.94 -15.79 19.24
N TYR A 23 -6.98 -16.33 18.49
CA TYR A 23 -5.86 -15.56 17.97
C TYR A 23 -6.28 -14.82 16.69
N ARG A 24 -6.10 -13.49 16.68
CA ARG A 24 -6.24 -12.72 15.44
C ARG A 24 -5.14 -13.15 14.47
N PRO A 25 -5.46 -13.54 13.22
CA PRO A 25 -4.41 -13.81 12.25
C PRO A 25 -3.57 -12.55 12.04
N ASN A 26 -2.26 -12.70 12.04
CA ASN A 26 -1.40 -11.74 11.35
C ASN A 26 -1.78 -11.82 9.87
N ILE A 27 -2.60 -10.87 9.43
CA ILE A 27 -2.85 -10.64 8.01
C ILE A 27 -1.53 -10.06 7.48
N ILE A 28 -0.55 -10.93 7.23
CA ILE A 28 0.49 -10.61 6.26
C ILE A 28 -0.29 -10.52 4.97
N LYS A 29 -0.66 -9.30 4.55
CA LYS A 29 -1.10 -9.09 3.19
C LYS A 29 0.02 -9.68 2.34
N SER A 30 -0.29 -10.74 1.59
CA SER A 30 0.49 -11.08 0.42
C SER A 30 0.29 -9.96 -0.59
N ASP A 31 0.77 -8.76 -0.26
CA ASP A 31 1.12 -7.76 -1.25
C ASP A 31 2.29 -8.41 -1.96
N ASP A 32 1.97 -9.18 -3.00
CA ASP A 32 2.94 -9.60 -3.99
C ASP A 32 3.77 -8.34 -4.31
N PRO A 33 5.05 -8.24 -3.91
CA PRO A 33 5.77 -6.97 -3.78
C PRO A 33 5.90 -6.18 -5.10
N LEU A 34 5.44 -6.79 -6.19
CA LEU A 34 5.54 -6.39 -7.57
C LEU A 34 4.17 -6.06 -8.21
N LYS A 35 3.03 -6.40 -7.60
CA LYS A 35 1.72 -6.17 -8.22
C LYS A 35 1.20 -4.75 -7.91
N LEU A 36 1.32 -3.87 -8.89
CA LEU A 36 0.71 -2.54 -8.89
C LEU A 36 -0.73 -2.60 -9.39
N SER A 37 -1.62 -1.79 -8.81
CA SER A 37 -2.94 -1.55 -9.39
C SER A 37 -2.83 -0.72 -10.68
N PRO A 38 -3.84 -0.76 -11.58
CA PRO A 38 -3.85 0.09 -12.77
C PRO A 38 -3.64 1.58 -12.43
N LEU A 39 -4.36 2.07 -11.41
CA LEU A 39 -4.21 3.43 -10.90
C LEU A 39 -2.78 3.74 -10.42
N GLU A 40 -2.13 2.81 -9.72
CA GLU A 40 -0.75 2.99 -9.26
C GLU A 40 0.22 3.10 -10.44
N LYS A 41 -0.01 2.38 -11.55
CA LYS A 41 0.76 2.50 -12.80
C LYS A 41 0.50 3.83 -13.49
N ASP A 42 -0.75 4.27 -13.58
CA ASP A 42 -1.10 5.56 -14.18
C ASP A 42 -0.46 6.73 -13.42
N ILE A 43 -0.45 6.66 -12.09
CA ILE A 43 0.26 7.62 -11.24
C ILE A 43 1.77 7.61 -11.52
N LEU A 44 2.41 6.43 -11.66
CA LEU A 44 3.83 6.38 -12.02
C LEU A 44 4.09 7.04 -13.38
N ASN A 45 3.27 6.77 -14.39
CA ASN A 45 3.36 7.40 -15.70
C ASN A 45 3.20 8.92 -15.64
N LEU A 46 2.30 9.42 -14.77
CA LEU A 46 2.13 10.85 -14.56
C LEU A 46 3.33 11.47 -13.85
N ILE A 47 3.93 10.80 -12.86
CA ILE A 47 5.14 11.29 -12.18
C ILE A 47 6.33 11.39 -13.15
N VAL A 48 6.44 10.49 -14.14
CA VAL A 48 7.45 10.61 -15.21
C VAL A 48 7.26 11.90 -16.01
N LYS A 49 6.01 12.28 -16.29
CA LYS A 49 5.68 13.48 -17.08
C LYS A 49 5.79 14.76 -16.26
N ASP A 50 5.27 14.75 -15.04
CA ASP A 50 5.30 15.87 -14.09
C ASP A 50 5.49 15.34 -12.67
N ASN A 51 6.72 15.50 -12.16
CA ASN A 51 7.12 15.02 -10.85
C ASN A 51 6.77 15.97 -9.69
N GLN A 52 6.24 17.16 -9.97
CA GLN A 52 5.85 18.16 -8.97
C GLN A 52 4.33 18.29 -8.84
N SER A 53 3.57 17.55 -9.65
CA SER A 53 2.12 17.49 -9.59
C SER A 53 1.58 17.28 -8.16
N THR A 54 0.60 18.11 -7.80
CA THR A 54 -0.08 18.03 -6.50
C THR A 54 -1.10 16.89 -6.49
N TYR A 55 -1.49 16.44 -5.31
CA TYR A 55 -2.51 15.39 -5.20
C TYR A 55 -3.85 15.80 -5.80
N ASP A 56 -4.19 17.08 -5.76
CA ASP A 56 -5.45 17.60 -6.28
C ASP A 56 -5.43 17.63 -7.82
N ASN A 57 -4.31 18.04 -8.43
CA ASN A 57 -4.14 17.98 -9.87
C ASN A 57 -4.23 16.53 -10.38
N LEU A 58 -3.57 15.60 -9.69
CA LEU A 58 -3.63 14.18 -10.04
C LEU A 58 -5.03 13.59 -9.87
N ALA A 59 -5.76 14.01 -8.83
CA ALA A 59 -7.15 13.60 -8.61
C ALA A 59 -8.05 14.04 -9.77
N ILE A 60 -7.89 15.27 -10.25
CA ILE A 60 -8.62 15.80 -11.41
C ILE A 60 -8.22 15.04 -12.68
N SER A 61 -6.91 14.91 -12.97
CA SER A 61 -6.43 14.24 -14.18
C SER A 61 -6.83 12.77 -14.27
N LEU A 62 -6.88 12.07 -13.14
CA LEU A 62 -7.26 10.65 -13.07
C LEU A 62 -8.75 10.44 -12.77
N SER A 63 -9.54 11.51 -12.59
CA SER A 63 -10.96 11.44 -12.23
C SER A 63 -11.25 10.56 -11.01
N VAL A 64 -10.43 10.67 -9.96
CA VAL A 64 -10.57 9.92 -8.71
C VAL A 64 -10.54 10.84 -7.50
N SER A 65 -11.02 10.37 -6.35
CA SER A 65 -10.96 11.17 -5.12
C SER A 65 -9.52 11.43 -4.66
N GLY A 66 -9.28 12.57 -4.02
CA GLY A 66 -7.98 12.88 -3.40
C GLY A 66 -7.58 11.87 -2.31
N ALA A 67 -8.54 11.24 -1.63
CA ALA A 67 -8.26 10.16 -0.68
C ALA A 67 -7.68 8.92 -1.38
N THR A 68 -8.21 8.58 -2.56
CA THR A 68 -7.70 7.48 -3.39
C THR A 68 -6.27 7.77 -3.86
N ILE A 69 -5.98 8.99 -4.32
CA ILE A 69 -4.62 9.41 -4.69
C ILE A 69 -3.66 9.28 -3.50
N LYS A 70 -4.00 9.84 -2.35
CA LYS A 70 -3.16 9.76 -1.14
C LYS A 70 -2.88 8.31 -0.74
N ARG A 71 -3.88 7.42 -0.84
CA ARG A 71 -3.72 5.99 -0.59
C ARG A 71 -2.76 5.34 -1.59
N ALA A 72 -2.91 5.62 -2.87
CA ALA A 72 -2.02 5.09 -3.91
C ALA A 72 -0.56 5.56 -3.71
N PHE A 73 -0.33 6.85 -3.41
CA PHE A 73 1.00 7.36 -3.09
C PHE A 73 1.60 6.70 -1.85
N ARG A 74 0.80 6.49 -0.80
CA ARG A 74 1.23 5.76 0.39
C ARG A 74 1.68 4.35 0.03
N ASN A 75 0.91 3.64 -0.79
CA ASN A 75 1.26 2.29 -1.24
C ASN A 75 2.55 2.30 -2.07
N LEU A 76 2.67 3.19 -3.06
CA LEU A 76 3.86 3.31 -3.91
C LEU A 76 5.12 3.61 -3.07
N LYS A 77 5.00 4.45 -2.05
CA LYS A 77 6.09 4.74 -1.11
C LYS A 77 6.45 3.52 -0.26
N VAL A 78 5.47 2.83 0.32
CA VAL A 78 5.69 1.62 1.14
C VAL A 78 6.30 0.49 0.31
N LYS A 79 5.87 0.32 -0.94
CA LYS A 79 6.42 -0.67 -1.88
C LYS A 79 7.80 -0.28 -2.44
N GLY A 80 8.26 0.95 -2.17
CA GLY A 80 9.58 1.44 -2.56
C GLY A 80 9.71 1.89 -4.02
N PHE A 81 8.60 2.20 -4.71
CA PHE A 81 8.61 2.61 -6.12
C PHE A 81 8.86 4.11 -6.31
N ILE A 82 8.51 4.92 -5.32
CA ILE A 82 8.72 6.37 -5.33
C ILE A 82 9.27 6.86 -4.01
N ILE A 83 10.05 7.92 -4.06
CA ILE A 83 10.52 8.67 -2.88
C ILE A 83 10.33 10.16 -3.08
N ARG A 84 10.09 10.88 -1.98
CA ARG A 84 9.96 12.33 -2.00
C ARG A 84 11.33 12.95 -1.77
N GLN A 85 11.82 13.71 -2.75
CA GLN A 85 13.09 14.44 -2.65
C GLN A 85 12.82 15.92 -2.40
N GLY A 86 13.68 16.58 -1.63
CA GLY A 86 13.58 18.02 -1.31
C GLY A 86 12.60 18.38 -0.20
N SER A 87 12.37 19.69 -0.01
CA SER A 87 11.57 20.21 1.09
C SER A 87 10.08 19.85 0.98
N LYS A 88 9.36 19.89 2.11
CA LYS A 88 7.93 19.57 2.18
C LYS A 88 7.07 20.41 1.23
N LYS A 89 7.45 21.68 0.99
CA LYS A 89 6.69 22.61 0.13
C LYS A 89 7.11 22.57 -1.34
N ILE A 90 8.38 22.30 -1.65
CA ILE A 90 8.96 22.61 -2.97
C ILE A 90 9.60 21.40 -3.67
N GLY A 91 9.80 20.29 -2.97
CA GLY A 91 10.43 19.14 -3.62
C GLY A 91 9.47 18.33 -4.52
N TYR A 92 9.97 17.22 -5.03
CA TYR A 92 9.35 16.46 -6.12
C TYR A 92 9.38 14.95 -5.86
N TRP A 93 8.52 14.21 -6.56
CA TRP A 93 8.49 12.75 -6.52
C TRP A 93 9.51 12.15 -7.47
N MET A 94 10.41 11.34 -6.94
CA MET A 94 11.41 10.62 -7.73
C MET A 94 11.06 9.13 -7.80
N ILE A 95 11.09 8.57 -9.01
CA ILE A 95 10.91 7.14 -9.24
C ILE A 95 12.22 6.42 -8.93
N THR A 96 12.16 5.34 -8.16
CA THR A 96 13.32 4.51 -7.81
C THR A 96 13.63 3.53 -8.94
N GLU A 97 14.80 2.87 -8.89
CA GLU A 97 15.16 1.81 -9.85
C GLU A 97 14.09 0.70 -9.93
N LYS A 98 13.50 0.36 -8.77
CA LYS A 98 12.39 -0.60 -8.69
C LYS A 98 11.12 -0.11 -9.42
N GLY A 99 10.86 1.20 -9.41
CA GLY A 99 9.73 1.78 -10.14
C GLY A 99 9.99 1.82 -11.65
N LYS A 100 11.22 2.13 -12.05
CA LYS A 100 11.64 2.15 -13.45
C LYS A 100 11.52 0.77 -14.10
N SER A 101 11.87 -0.31 -13.39
CA SER A 101 11.78 -1.68 -13.91
C SER A 101 10.34 -2.15 -14.21
N ILE A 102 9.31 -1.42 -13.77
CA ILE A 102 7.91 -1.71 -14.09
C ILE A 102 7.42 -0.87 -15.29
N LEU A 103 8.13 0.20 -15.61
CA LEU A 103 7.82 1.11 -16.71
C LEU A 103 8.56 0.76 -18.02
N SER A 104 9.55 -0.15 -17.97
CA SER A 104 10.23 -0.72 -19.15
C SER A 104 9.44 -1.86 -19.76
#